data_AF-A0A975BM93-F1
#
_entry.id   AF-A0A975BM93-F1
#
_cell.length_a   1.000
_cell.length_b   1.000
_cell.length_c   1.000
_cell.angle_alpha   90.00
_cell.angle_beta   90.00
_cell.angle_gamma   90.00
#
_symmetry.space_group_name_H-M   'P 1'
#
loop_
_entity.id
_entity.type
_entity.pdbx_description
1 polymer ?
#
loop_
_entity_poly.entity_id
_entity_poly.type
_entity_poly.pdbx_seq_one_letter_code
_entity_poly.pdbx_strand_id
1 'polypeptide(L)'
;MRKFFFLCIPVLFFFMSCFDNSAKDEKNELLLMELKEQQIEMMKQIRENSDTLKRLETQNQKLQRLVERQQILSDRRFERKRRSSNAHRLTRMIEAMSRKHSPSEISEMLNKKHITTPEGQEWTEQNVQAFLNKIHPQNTKAE
;
A
#
# COMPACT_ATOMS: atom_id res chain seq x y z
N MET A 1 -52.13 -83.37 4.01
CA MET A 1 -51.84 -82.00 4.49
C MET A 1 -50.86 -81.28 3.56
N ARG A 2 -51.33 -80.71 2.43
CA ARG A 2 -50.44 -80.08 1.41
C ARG A 2 -50.93 -78.73 0.84
N LYS A 3 -51.99 -78.14 1.43
CA LYS A 3 -52.59 -76.89 0.92
C LYS A 3 -52.16 -75.62 1.67
N PHE A 4 -51.40 -75.74 2.77
CA PHE A 4 -50.96 -74.58 3.56
C PHE A 4 -49.63 -73.95 3.09
N PHE A 5 -48.81 -74.67 2.32
CA PHE A 5 -47.50 -74.16 1.88
C PHE A 5 -47.56 -73.08 0.79
N PHE A 6 -48.62 -73.05 -0.02
CA PHE A 6 -48.75 -72.07 -1.11
C PHE A 6 -49.27 -70.70 -0.66
N LEU A 7 -49.81 -70.59 0.56
CA LEU A 7 -50.32 -69.33 1.12
C LEU A 7 -49.23 -68.50 1.82
N CYS A 8 -48.10 -69.12 2.21
CA CYS A 8 -47.00 -68.43 2.89
C CYS A 8 -46.01 -67.74 1.95
N ILE A 9 -45.90 -68.21 0.69
CA ILE A 9 -44.92 -67.69 -0.28
C ILE A 9 -45.19 -66.22 -0.66
N PRO A 10 -46.43 -65.79 -0.96
CA PRO A 10 -46.72 -64.39 -1.27
C PRO A 10 -46.49 -63.46 -0.07
N VAL A 11 -46.78 -63.96 1.14
CA VAL A 11 -46.62 -63.22 2.39
C VAL A 11 -45.14 -62.96 2.68
N LEU A 12 -44.27 -63.96 2.50
CA LEU A 12 -42.82 -63.81 2.67
C LEU A 12 -42.20 -62.86 1.64
N PHE A 13 -42.66 -62.89 0.39
CA PHE A 13 -42.24 -61.93 -0.65
C PHE A 13 -42.67 -60.49 -0.32
N PHE A 14 -43.87 -60.32 0.22
CA PHE A 14 -44.36 -59.02 0.67
C PHE A 14 -43.53 -58.50 1.86
N PHE A 15 -43.27 -59.35 2.87
CA PHE A 15 -42.41 -58.99 4.01
C PHE A 15 -40.99 -58.64 3.57
N MET A 16 -40.36 -59.43 2.68
CA MET A 16 -39.04 -59.11 2.14
C MET A 16 -39.01 -57.78 1.37
N SER A 17 -40.06 -57.50 0.58
CA SER A 17 -40.16 -56.23 -0.15
C SER A 17 -40.38 -55.03 0.78
N CYS A 18 -41.13 -55.19 1.87
CA CYS A 18 -41.29 -54.16 2.90
C CYS A 18 -40.00 -53.93 3.68
N PHE A 19 -39.25 -54.98 4.02
CA PHE A 19 -37.95 -54.86 4.70
C PHE A 19 -36.90 -54.18 3.81
N ASP A 20 -36.83 -54.52 2.52
CA ASP A 20 -35.90 -53.88 1.58
C ASP A 20 -36.22 -52.41 1.34
N ASN A 21 -37.51 -52.03 1.32
CA ASN A 21 -37.90 -50.62 1.22
C ASN A 21 -37.57 -49.86 2.51
N SER A 22 -37.87 -50.45 3.68
CA SER A 22 -37.52 -49.86 4.99
C SER A 22 -36.02 -49.66 5.16
N ALA A 23 -35.18 -50.61 4.72
CA ALA A 23 -33.72 -50.50 4.81
C ALA A 23 -33.12 -49.50 3.81
N LYS A 24 -33.79 -49.25 2.68
CA LYS A 24 -33.43 -48.17 1.74
C LYS A 24 -33.83 -46.80 2.30
N ASP A 25 -34.98 -46.71 2.95
CA ASP A 25 -35.44 -45.46 3.57
C ASP A 25 -34.51 -45.03 4.72
N GLU A 26 -34.07 -45.95 5.58
CA GLU A 26 -33.11 -45.67 6.66
C GLU A 26 -31.75 -45.17 6.12
N LYS A 27 -31.23 -45.79 5.05
CA LYS A 27 -29.98 -45.34 4.40
C LYS A 27 -30.12 -43.98 3.75
N ASN A 28 -31.27 -43.72 3.12
CA ASN A 28 -31.54 -42.42 2.50
C ASN A 28 -31.64 -41.31 3.55
N GLU A 29 -32.24 -41.58 4.72
CA GLU A 29 -32.30 -40.62 5.83
C GLU A 29 -30.90 -40.34 6.40
N LEU A 30 -30.07 -41.36 6.55
CA LEU A 30 -28.70 -41.21 7.05
C LEU A 30 -27.82 -40.39 6.09
N LEU A 31 -27.92 -40.64 4.78
CA LEU A 31 -27.26 -39.82 3.75
C LEU A 31 -27.77 -38.37 3.75
N LEU A 32 -29.07 -38.16 3.93
CA LEU A 32 -29.65 -36.81 3.99
C LEU A 32 -29.14 -36.03 5.21
N MET A 33 -28.96 -36.71 6.34
CA MET A 33 -28.39 -36.13 7.56
C MET A 33 -26.90 -35.79 7.36
N GLU A 34 -26.11 -36.69 6.80
CA GLU A 34 -24.69 -36.44 6.50
C GLU A 34 -24.50 -35.27 5.50
N LEU A 35 -25.34 -35.20 4.46
CA LEU A 35 -25.34 -34.08 3.52
C LEU A 35 -25.70 -32.75 4.20
N LYS A 36 -26.64 -32.75 5.15
CA LYS A 36 -26.99 -31.55 5.92
C LYS A 36 -25.86 -31.11 6.83
N GLU A 37 -25.17 -32.05 7.50
CA GLU A 37 -24.00 -31.75 8.33
C GLU A 37 -22.86 -31.17 7.50
N GLN A 38 -22.56 -31.79 6.35
CA GLN A 38 -21.57 -31.27 5.40
C GLN A 38 -21.96 -29.87 4.88
N GLN A 39 -23.24 -29.63 4.61
CA GLN A 39 -23.72 -28.32 4.16
C GLN A 39 -23.54 -27.25 5.26
N ILE A 40 -23.82 -27.57 6.53
CA ILE A 40 -23.64 -26.66 7.66
C ILE A 40 -22.16 -26.32 7.86
N GLU A 41 -21.29 -27.33 7.83
CA GLU A 41 -19.85 -27.14 8.00
C GLU A 41 -19.26 -26.31 6.85
N MET A 42 -19.68 -26.59 5.61
CA MET A 42 -19.28 -25.81 4.44
C MET A 42 -19.73 -24.35 4.56
N MET A 43 -20.98 -24.11 5.02
CA MET A 43 -21.49 -22.76 5.25
C MET A 43 -20.71 -22.02 6.35
N LYS A 44 -20.25 -22.73 7.37
CA LYS A 44 -19.40 -22.17 8.43
C LYS A 44 -18.03 -21.76 7.89
N GLN A 45 -17.38 -22.64 7.11
CA GLN A 45 -16.10 -22.34 6.47
C GLN A 45 -16.20 -21.14 5.50
N ILE A 46 -17.30 -21.04 4.74
CA ILE A 46 -17.54 -19.89 3.87
C ILE A 46 -17.60 -18.58 4.67
N ARG A 47 -18.23 -18.58 5.85
CA ARG A 47 -18.30 -17.40 6.72
C ARG A 47 -16.92 -17.03 7.26
N GLU A 48 -16.17 -18.00 7.76
CA GLU A 48 -14.82 -17.77 8.28
C GLU A 48 -13.87 -17.24 7.19
N ASN A 49 -13.97 -17.78 5.98
CA ASN A 49 -13.23 -17.29 4.82
C ASN A 49 -13.64 -15.87 4.42
N SER A 50 -14.93 -15.52 4.51
CA SER A 50 -15.39 -14.14 4.27
C SER A 50 -14.81 -13.16 5.29
N ASP A 51 -14.77 -13.53 6.56
CA ASP A 51 -14.20 -12.66 7.61
C ASP A 51 -12.69 -12.50 7.48
N THR A 52 -11.97 -13.56 7.10
CA THR A 52 -10.52 -13.46 6.81
C THR A 52 -10.26 -12.59 5.58
N LEU A 53 -11.06 -12.70 4.52
CA LEU A 53 -10.96 -11.81 3.35
C LEU A 53 -11.17 -10.34 3.72
N LYS A 54 -12.16 -10.01 4.55
CA LYS A 54 -12.36 -8.62 5.04
C LYS A 54 -11.17 -8.10 5.83
N ARG A 55 -10.54 -8.95 6.66
CA ARG A 55 -9.32 -8.59 7.40
C ARG A 55 -8.16 -8.32 6.46
N LEU A 56 -7.96 -9.19 5.46
CA LEU A 56 -6.92 -9.03 4.44
C LEU A 56 -7.13 -7.76 3.62
N GLU A 57 -8.37 -7.46 3.23
CA GLU A 57 -8.72 -6.23 2.51
C GLU A 57 -8.38 -4.98 3.34
N THR A 58 -8.72 -5.00 4.63
CA THR A 58 -8.38 -3.91 5.56
C THR A 58 -6.86 -3.75 5.71
N GLN A 59 -6.12 -4.86 5.79
CA GLN A 59 -4.66 -4.83 5.84
C GLN A 59 -4.06 -4.28 4.55
N ASN A 60 -4.61 -4.67 3.40
CA ASN A 60 -4.15 -4.20 2.09
C ASN A 60 -4.35 -2.69 1.94
N GLN A 61 -5.51 -2.16 2.38
CA GLN A 61 -5.73 -0.71 2.44
C GLN A 61 -4.71 0.03 3.34
N LYS A 62 -4.32 -0.57 4.48
CA LYS A 62 -3.27 0.01 5.34
C LYS A 62 -1.91 0.02 4.65
N LEU A 63 -1.56 -1.06 3.94
CA LEU A 63 -0.32 -1.17 3.19
C LEU A 63 -0.27 -0.13 2.06
N GLN A 64 -1.35 0.06 1.31
CA GLN A 64 -1.45 1.09 0.28
C GLN A 64 -1.16 2.50 0.85
N ARG A 65 -1.80 2.86 1.97
CA ARG A 65 -1.53 4.15 2.65
C ARG A 65 -0.08 4.30 3.11
N LEU A 66 0.55 3.21 3.55
CA LEU A 66 1.97 3.23 3.94
C LEU A 66 2.88 3.44 2.73
N VAL A 67 2.59 2.79 1.60
CA VAL A 67 3.32 2.98 0.34
C VAL A 67 3.21 4.42 -0.14
N GLU A 68 2.00 4.99 -0.18
CA GLU A 68 1.79 6.40 -0.54
C GLU A 68 2.57 7.34 0.36
N ARG A 69 2.53 7.11 1.68
CA ARG A 69 3.28 7.92 2.65
C ARG A 69 4.79 7.82 2.43
N GLN A 70 5.31 6.62 2.15
CA GLN A 70 6.72 6.42 1.85
C GLN A 70 7.13 7.15 0.57
N GLN A 71 6.29 7.11 -0.47
CA GLN A 71 6.54 7.82 -1.73
C GLN A 71 6.67 9.32 -1.50
N ILE A 72 5.71 9.92 -0.78
CA ILE A 72 5.74 11.35 -0.44
C ILE A 72 7.01 11.72 0.34
N LEU A 73 7.43 10.87 1.28
CA LEU A 73 8.67 11.10 2.05
C LEU A 73 9.92 10.96 1.19
N SER A 74 9.93 10.04 0.22
CA SER A 74 11.01 9.88 -0.75
C SER A 74 11.16 11.14 -1.62
N ASP A 75 10.05 11.60 -2.21
CA ASP A 75 10.03 12.78 -3.08
C ASP A 75 10.48 14.03 -2.32
N ARG A 76 9.99 14.21 -1.10
CA ARG A 76 10.43 15.31 -0.21
C ARG A 76 11.92 15.25 0.09
N ARG A 77 12.49 14.07 0.33
CA ARG A 77 13.93 13.91 0.57
C ARG A 77 14.73 14.23 -0.68
N PHE A 78 14.28 13.77 -1.84
CA PHE A 78 14.92 14.05 -3.12
C PHE A 78 14.94 15.55 -3.43
N GLU A 79 13.80 16.23 -3.24
CA GLU A 79 13.69 17.67 -3.44
C GLU A 79 14.55 18.46 -2.45
N ARG A 80 14.60 18.07 -1.17
CA ARG A 80 15.52 18.69 -0.20
C ARG A 80 16.98 18.52 -0.61
N LYS A 81 17.38 17.33 -1.09
CA LYS A 81 18.76 17.06 -1.55
C LYS A 81 19.10 17.87 -2.81
N ARG A 82 18.17 18.00 -3.75
CA ARG A 82 18.34 18.86 -4.93
C ARG A 82 18.51 20.32 -4.53
N ARG A 83 17.65 20.84 -3.65
CA ARG A 83 17.74 22.21 -3.14
C ARG A 83 19.06 22.47 -2.42
N SER A 84 19.51 21.57 -1.53
CA SER A 84 20.78 21.75 -0.83
C SER A 84 21.99 21.69 -1.77
N SER A 85 21.97 20.78 -2.76
CA SER A 85 23.01 20.68 -3.78
C SER A 85 23.09 21.94 -4.64
N ASN A 86 21.93 22.46 -5.09
CA ASN A 86 21.85 23.70 -5.86
C ASN A 86 22.30 24.91 -5.04
N ALA A 87 21.90 25.01 -3.76
CA ALA A 87 22.33 26.09 -2.88
C ALA A 87 23.85 26.09 -2.70
N HIS A 88 24.44 24.92 -2.42
CA HIS A 88 25.89 24.81 -2.25
C HIS A 88 26.67 25.08 -3.55
N ARG A 89 26.13 24.72 -4.71
CA ARG A 89 26.69 25.06 -6.01
C ARG A 89 26.66 26.58 -6.26
N LEU A 90 25.53 27.22 -5.96
CA LEU A 90 25.34 28.66 -6.09
C LEU A 90 26.30 29.44 -5.18
N THR A 91 26.43 29.03 -3.91
CA THR A 91 27.40 29.59 -2.96
C THR A 91 28.82 29.56 -3.51
N ARG A 92 29.31 28.38 -3.92
CA ARG A 92 30.67 28.23 -4.46
C ARG A 92 30.88 29.02 -5.74
N MET A 93 29.86 29.10 -6.59
CA MET A 93 29.94 29.87 -7.83
C MET A 93 30.06 31.37 -7.55
N ILE A 94 29.22 31.92 -6.66
CA ILE A 94 29.27 33.35 -6.29
C ILE A 94 30.58 33.70 -5.59
N GLU A 95 31.05 32.84 -4.68
CA GLU A 95 32.36 32.99 -4.04
C GLU A 95 33.52 32.97 -5.05
N ALA A 96 33.48 32.08 -6.05
CA ALA A 96 34.52 32.03 -7.07
C ALA A 96 34.53 33.30 -7.94
N MET A 97 33.35 33.86 -8.24
CA MET A 97 33.24 35.10 -9.01
C MET A 97 33.70 36.31 -8.21
N SER A 98 33.41 36.37 -6.90
CA SER A 98 33.83 37.49 -6.03
C SER A 98 35.34 37.63 -5.86
N ARG A 99 36.13 36.62 -6.28
CA ARG A 99 37.59 36.72 -6.32
C ARG A 99 38.10 37.60 -7.48
N LYS A 100 37.27 37.81 -8.52
CA LYS A 100 37.68 38.49 -9.76
C LYS A 100 36.74 39.62 -10.20
N HIS A 101 35.52 39.65 -9.68
CA HIS A 101 34.46 40.55 -10.13
C HIS A 101 33.83 41.30 -8.97
N SER A 102 33.35 42.51 -9.26
CA SER A 102 32.61 43.31 -8.28
C SER A 102 31.19 42.75 -8.07
N PRO A 103 30.51 43.06 -6.95
CA PRO A 103 29.14 42.60 -6.70
C PRO A 103 28.14 43.01 -7.80
N SER A 104 28.35 44.17 -8.43
CA SER A 104 27.55 44.65 -9.56
C SER A 104 27.72 43.77 -10.80
N GLU A 105 28.97 43.52 -11.22
CA GLU A 105 29.29 42.64 -12.35
C GLU A 105 28.77 41.21 -12.13
N ILE A 106 28.88 40.69 -10.90
CA ILE A 106 28.35 39.38 -10.53
C ILE A 106 26.84 39.33 -10.73
N SER A 107 26.11 40.37 -10.31
CA SER A 107 24.66 40.43 -10.46
C SER A 107 24.24 40.37 -11.94
N GLU A 108 24.92 41.11 -12.81
CA GLU A 108 24.69 41.07 -14.25
C GLU A 108 25.01 39.69 -14.85
N MET A 109 26.13 39.09 -14.47
CA MET A 109 26.53 37.76 -14.94
C MET A 109 25.53 36.67 -14.52
N LEU A 110 24.97 36.75 -13.31
CA LEU A 110 23.96 35.84 -12.81
C LEU A 110 22.63 36.00 -13.55
N ASN A 111 22.18 37.24 -13.73
CA ASN A 111 20.94 37.56 -14.45
C ASN A 111 21.04 37.16 -15.93
N LYS A 112 22.19 37.41 -16.59
CA LYS A 112 22.46 36.97 -17.96
C LYS A 112 22.40 35.45 -18.14
N LYS A 113 22.69 34.69 -17.07
CA LYS A 113 22.58 33.23 -17.04
C LYS A 113 21.22 32.73 -16.57
N HIS A 114 20.25 33.62 -16.37
CA HIS A 114 18.92 33.32 -15.82
C HIS A 114 18.96 32.56 -14.49
N ILE A 115 19.96 32.86 -13.66
CA ILE A 115 20.07 32.29 -12.32
C ILE A 115 19.30 33.21 -11.38
N THR A 116 18.22 32.72 -10.79
CA THR A 116 17.44 33.49 -9.80
C THR A 116 18.06 33.42 -8.41
N THR A 117 17.70 34.37 -7.55
CA THR A 117 18.02 34.33 -6.13
C THR A 117 17.32 33.15 -5.44
N PRO A 118 17.72 32.76 -4.21
CA PRO A 118 17.01 31.76 -3.43
C PRO A 118 15.52 32.06 -3.21
N GLU A 119 15.14 33.33 -3.31
CA GLU A 119 13.76 33.85 -3.16
C GLU A 119 13.01 33.94 -4.51
N GLY A 120 13.67 33.61 -5.62
CA GLY A 120 13.08 33.59 -6.97
C GLY A 120 13.11 34.94 -7.70
N GLN A 121 13.86 35.91 -7.21
CA GLN A 121 14.00 37.24 -7.80
C GLN A 121 15.29 37.35 -8.65
N GLU A 122 15.44 38.47 -9.37
CA GLU A 122 16.71 38.81 -10.03
C GLU A 122 17.78 39.21 -9.02
N TRP A 123 19.05 39.02 -9.39
CA TRP A 123 20.18 39.45 -8.58
C TRP A 123 20.37 40.95 -8.70
N THR A 124 20.52 41.62 -7.56
CA THR A 124 20.96 43.00 -7.47
C THR A 124 22.32 43.05 -6.78
N GLU A 125 23.07 44.13 -7.00
CA GLU A 125 24.35 44.36 -6.33
C GLU A 125 24.24 44.22 -4.80
N GLN A 126 23.20 44.82 -4.21
CA GLN A 126 22.92 44.77 -2.77
C GLN A 126 22.68 43.33 -2.29
N ASN A 127 21.92 42.54 -3.07
CA ASN A 127 21.64 41.14 -2.74
C ASN A 127 22.91 40.28 -2.85
N VAL A 128 23.76 40.51 -3.85
CA VAL A 128 25.05 39.83 -3.98
C VAL A 128 25.96 40.17 -2.81
N GLN A 129 26.07 41.46 -2.45
CA GLN A 129 26.90 41.89 -1.32
C GLN A 129 26.40 41.29 0.00
N ALA A 130 25.08 41.32 0.26
CA ALA A 130 24.49 40.71 1.44
C ALA A 130 24.71 39.19 1.48
N PHE A 131 24.66 38.52 0.33
CA PHE A 131 24.94 37.09 0.22
C PHE A 131 26.41 36.76 0.49
N LEU A 132 27.35 37.54 -0.05
CA LEU A 132 28.78 37.39 0.23
C LEU A 132 29.11 37.64 1.70
N ASN A 133 28.50 38.65 2.34
CA ASN A 133 28.67 38.94 3.77
C ASN A 133 28.14 37.79 4.65
N LYS A 134 27.12 37.04 4.20
CA LYS A 134 26.62 35.85 4.92
C LYS A 134 27.57 34.65 4.79
N ILE A 135 28.26 34.51 3.66
CA ILE A 135 29.23 33.42 3.42
C ILE A 135 30.54 33.70 4.16
N HIS A 136 31.00 34.95 4.10
CA HIS A 136 32.16 35.46 4.80
C HIS A 136 31.68 36.48 5.82
N PRO A 137 31.23 36.06 7.02
CA PRO A 137 31.02 37.01 8.09
C PRO A 137 32.37 37.66 8.34
N GLN A 138 32.52 38.91 7.91
CA GLN A 138 33.69 39.68 8.29
C GLN A 138 33.70 39.71 9.81
N ASN A 139 34.80 39.27 10.41
CA ASN A 139 35.05 39.41 11.84
C ASN A 139 35.07 40.92 12.16
N THR A 140 33.90 41.53 12.32
CA THR A 140 33.77 42.78 13.06
C THR A 140 33.92 42.44 14.53
N LYS A 141 35.12 42.00 14.92
CA LYS A 141 35.61 42.25 16.27
C LYS A 141 36.02 43.72 16.27
N ALA A 142 35.08 44.57 16.66
CA ALA A 142 35.40 45.94 17.02
C ALA A 142 36.21 45.89 18.32
N GLU A 143 37.33 46.61 18.27
CA GLU A 143 38.20 46.99 19.38
C GLU A 143 37.45 47.65 20.53
#